data_AF-A0A1G6UQI3-F1
#
_entry.id   AF-A0A1G6UQI3-F1
#
_cell.length_a   1.000
_cell.length_b   1.000
_cell.length_c   1.000
_cell.angle_alpha   90.00
_cell.angle_beta   90.00
_cell.angle_gamma   90.00
#
_symmetry.space_group_name_H-M   'P 1'
#
loop_
_entity.id
_entity.type
_entity.pdbx_description
1 polymer ?
#
loop_
_entity_poly.entity_id
_entity_poly.type
_entity_poly.pdbx_seq_one_letter_code
_entity_poly.pdbx_strand_id
1 'polypeptide(L)'
;MSAPVVFEDWMDDGACSRMPTFTILKLTIQQRLCGDCPVRVECLAYGRQHGAEGDVWGGEVITRPKTEQRTCPQCGSQFETTPSSQRRFCSSRCGGLFHSPPKQQPAPPRPARRAPSTCEICGTGLPHQRRRYCSRECWNRARALAVKPVTTCEGCGTSFTPPRNRPTTARFCSRRCSNSRSRTRKDA
;
A
#
# COMPACT_ATOMS: atom_id res chain seq x y z
N MET A 1 52.79 12.55 16.75
CA MET A 1 52.36 12.55 15.34
C MET A 1 50.86 12.79 15.35
N SER A 2 50.44 14.05 15.27
CA SER A 2 49.03 14.41 15.22
C SER A 2 48.53 14.18 13.79
N ALA A 3 47.46 13.40 13.63
CA ALA A 3 46.82 13.20 12.34
C ALA A 3 46.31 14.55 11.81
N PRO A 4 46.49 14.87 10.52
CA PRO A 4 45.93 16.09 9.95
C PRO A 4 44.39 15.97 9.99
N VAL A 5 43.75 16.95 10.62
CA VAL A 5 42.31 17.15 10.50
C VAL A 5 42.07 17.54 9.05
N VAL A 6 41.55 16.63 8.24
CA VAL A 6 41.10 16.96 6.88
C VAL A 6 39.88 17.86 7.08
N PHE A 7 40.11 19.18 7.12
CA PHE A 7 39.03 20.14 7.04
C PHE A 7 38.48 19.99 5.63
N GLU A 8 37.29 19.41 5.51
CA GLU A 8 36.74 19.02 4.23
C GLU A 8 36.42 20.28 3.42
N ASP A 9 37.24 20.50 2.38
CA ASP A 9 37.27 21.68 1.48
C ASP A 9 35.89 22.15 0.99
N TRP A 10 34.93 21.22 0.88
CA TRP A 10 33.57 21.52 0.44
C TRP A 10 32.74 22.34 1.47
N MET A 11 33.07 22.30 2.77
CA MET A 11 32.30 23.02 3.80
C MET A 11 32.43 24.55 3.67
N ASP A 12 33.56 25.03 3.15
CA ASP A 12 33.79 26.46 2.93
C ASP A 12 32.88 27.03 1.82
N ASP A 13 32.50 26.19 0.86
CA ASP A 13 31.54 26.49 -0.21
C ASP A 13 30.07 26.40 0.24
N GLY A 14 29.83 26.07 1.51
CA GLY A 14 28.51 26.06 2.12
C GLY A 14 27.86 27.44 2.10
N ALA A 15 26.61 27.54 1.64
CA ALA A 15 25.87 28.82 1.63
C ALA A 15 25.68 29.41 3.04
N CYS A 16 25.71 28.54 4.07
CA CYS A 16 25.66 28.92 5.47
C CYS A 16 27.02 29.29 6.08
N SER A 17 28.16 28.97 5.44
CA SER A 17 29.51 29.15 6.00
C SER A 17 29.83 30.62 6.30
N ARG A 18 29.26 31.53 5.49
CA ARG A 18 29.42 32.99 5.62
C ARG A 18 28.28 33.66 6.40
N MET A 19 27.40 32.88 7.03
CA MET A 19 26.19 33.38 7.70
C MET A 19 26.22 33.04 9.20
N PRO A 20 26.80 33.91 10.06
CA PRO A 20 26.93 33.64 11.49
C PRO A 20 25.59 33.53 12.23
N THR A 21 24.51 34.05 11.64
CA THR A 21 23.14 33.98 12.18
C THR A 21 22.36 32.77 11.67
N PHE A 22 22.96 31.86 10.90
CA PHE A 22 22.24 30.75 10.28
C PHE A 22 21.47 29.90 11.31
N THR A 23 22.11 29.59 12.45
CA THR A 23 21.55 28.74 13.51
C THR A 23 20.37 29.37 14.25
N ILE A 24 20.19 30.69 14.17
CA ILE A 24 19.06 31.41 14.79
C ILE A 24 17.90 31.65 13.80
N LEU A 25 18.07 31.31 12.53
CA LEU A 25 16.99 31.44 11.53
C LEU A 25 15.87 30.44 11.81
N LYS A 26 14.66 30.75 11.31
CA LYS A 26 13.55 29.79 11.33
C LYS A 26 13.93 28.53 10.54
N LEU A 27 13.51 27.37 11.04
CA LEU A 27 13.83 26.07 10.44
C LEU A 27 13.51 26.00 8.94
N THR A 28 12.37 26.53 8.51
CA THR A 28 11.97 26.56 7.09
C THR A 28 12.92 27.37 6.21
N ILE A 29 13.53 28.41 6.76
CA ILE A 29 14.52 29.24 6.07
C ILE A 29 15.85 28.50 5.99
N GLN A 30 16.28 27.86 7.09
CA GLN A 30 17.49 27.02 7.11
C GLN A 30 17.40 25.90 6.07
N GLN A 31 16.27 25.17 6.02
CA GLN A 31 16.02 24.09 5.07
C GLN A 31 16.09 24.57 3.62
N ARG A 32 15.48 25.72 3.32
CA ARG A 32 15.51 26.30 1.97
C ARG A 32 16.94 26.70 1.57
N LEU A 33 17.65 27.43 2.41
CA LEU A 33 19.03 27.86 2.16
C LEU A 33 19.98 26.68 1.93
N CYS A 34 19.90 25.65 2.77
CA CYS A 34 20.71 24.45 2.61
C CYS A 34 20.25 23.58 1.42
N GLY A 35 18.97 23.58 1.07
CA GLY A 35 18.44 22.84 -0.08
C GLY A 35 18.87 23.42 -1.43
N ASP A 36 19.04 24.74 -1.50
CA ASP A 36 19.53 25.46 -2.69
C ASP A 36 21.07 25.55 -2.74
N CYS A 37 21.77 25.02 -1.73
CA CYS A 37 23.23 25.12 -1.58
C CYS A 37 23.98 24.23 -2.59
N PRO A 38 25.08 24.70 -3.20
CA PRO A 38 25.85 23.92 -4.18
C PRO A 38 26.41 22.62 -3.60
N VAL A 39 26.79 22.62 -2.32
CA VAL A 39 27.36 21.46 -1.62
C VAL A 39 26.30 20.65 -0.85
N ARG A 40 25.01 20.77 -1.20
CA ARG A 40 23.93 20.14 -0.41
C ARG A 40 24.08 18.63 -0.30
N VAL A 41 24.62 17.96 -1.32
CA VAL A 41 24.66 16.50 -1.41
C VAL A 41 25.70 15.95 -0.45
N GLU A 42 26.90 16.53 -0.50
CA GLU A 42 28.02 16.25 0.38
C GLU A 42 27.66 16.63 1.83
N CYS A 43 27.07 17.81 2.01
CA CYS A 43 26.57 18.29 3.29
C CYS A 43 25.56 17.33 3.92
N LEU A 44 24.56 16.89 3.15
CA LEU A 44 23.56 15.95 3.65
C LEU A 44 24.19 14.58 3.97
N ALA A 45 25.07 14.07 3.13
CA ALA A 45 25.74 12.79 3.34
C ALA A 45 26.59 12.81 4.61
N TYR A 46 27.29 13.91 4.86
CA TYR A 46 28.07 14.12 6.08
C TYR A 46 27.16 14.28 7.31
N GLY A 47 26.12 15.12 7.21
CA GLY A 47 25.16 15.37 8.29
C GLY A 47 24.42 14.11 8.73
N ARG A 48 24.13 13.18 7.82
CA ARG A 48 23.54 11.88 8.16
C ARG A 48 24.44 10.99 9.03
N GLN A 49 25.76 11.18 8.95
CA GLN A 49 26.74 10.40 9.71
C GLN A 49 27.12 11.10 11.02
N HIS A 50 27.30 12.42 10.98
CA HIS A 50 27.90 13.21 12.06
C HIS A 50 26.95 14.23 12.72
N GLY A 51 25.88 14.61 12.04
CA GLY A 51 24.95 15.66 12.50
C GLY A 51 24.22 15.28 13.79
N ALA A 52 23.94 16.28 14.63
CA ALA A 52 23.13 16.10 15.82
C ALA A 52 21.65 15.98 15.44
N GLU A 53 20.88 15.31 16.30
CA GLU A 53 19.43 15.20 16.10
C GLU A 53 18.77 16.58 16.15
N GLY A 54 17.98 16.90 15.12
CA GLY A 54 17.30 18.19 14.98
C GLY A 54 18.05 19.24 14.15
N ASP A 55 19.33 19.02 13.83
CA ASP A 55 20.11 19.93 13.00
C ASP A 55 19.71 19.85 11.51
N VAL A 56 19.94 20.93 10.77
CA VAL A 56 19.68 20.99 9.32
C VAL A 56 20.98 20.80 8.53
N TRP A 57 21.00 19.81 7.64
CA TRP A 57 22.11 19.52 6.74
C TRP A 57 21.58 19.29 5.33
N GLY A 58 22.15 19.97 4.33
CA GLY A 58 21.73 19.85 2.92
C GLY A 58 20.21 20.05 2.66
N GLY A 59 19.53 20.76 3.55
CA GLY A 59 18.09 21.05 3.47
C GLY A 59 17.19 20.07 4.23
N GLU A 60 17.74 19.01 4.82
CA GLU A 60 16.99 18.03 5.63
C GLU A 60 17.29 18.18 7.12
N VAL A 61 16.31 17.87 7.96
CA VAL A 61 16.50 17.75 9.41
C VAL A 61 17.03 16.36 9.71
N ILE A 62 18.12 16.27 10.47
CA ILE A 62 18.68 15.00 10.92
C ILE A 62 17.75 14.39 11.96
N THR A 63 17.07 13.31 11.58
CA THR A 63 16.23 12.51 12.49
C THR A 63 16.92 11.19 12.78
N ARG A 64 17.15 10.89 14.06
CA ARG A 64 17.64 9.57 14.47
C ARG A 64 16.43 8.68 14.79
N PRO A 65 16.28 7.51 14.15
CA PRO A 65 15.18 6.63 14.48
C PRO A 65 15.33 6.18 15.94
N LYS A 66 14.35 6.52 16.77
CA LYS A 66 14.29 5.97 18.13
C LYS A 66 14.07 4.47 18.00
N THR A 67 15.02 3.68 18.49
CA THR A 67 14.91 2.23 18.56
C THR A 67 14.86 1.76 20.01
N GLU A 68 14.30 0.58 20.22
CA GLU A 68 14.21 -0.09 21.51
C GLU A 68 14.52 -1.57 21.37
N GLN A 69 15.04 -2.17 22.44
CA GLN A 69 15.29 -3.60 22.51
C GLN A 69 14.03 -4.32 23.01
N ARG A 70 13.64 -5.39 22.31
CA ARG A 70 12.58 -6.31 22.74
C ARG A 70 13.09 -7.73 22.81
N THR A 71 12.53 -8.52 23.71
CA THR A 71 12.87 -9.94 23.84
C THR A 71 11.87 -10.80 23.07
N CYS A 72 12.37 -11.67 22.20
CA CYS A 72 11.54 -12.58 21.41
C CYS A 72 10.92 -13.67 22.32
N PRO A 73 9.58 -13.78 22.42
CA PRO A 73 8.94 -14.79 23.27
C PRO A 73 9.21 -16.24 22.84
N GLN A 74 9.61 -16.46 21.57
CA GLN A 74 9.85 -17.79 21.03
C GLN A 74 11.26 -18.34 21.31
N CYS A 75 12.28 -17.48 21.27
CA CYS A 75 13.68 -17.91 21.36
C CYS A 75 14.48 -17.20 22.45
N GLY A 76 13.91 -16.22 23.14
CA GLY A 76 14.56 -15.44 24.20
C GLY A 76 15.60 -14.42 23.70
N SER A 77 15.89 -14.38 22.40
CA SER A 77 16.88 -13.43 21.86
C SER A 77 16.35 -11.99 21.88
N GLN A 78 17.24 -11.05 22.20
CA GLN A 78 16.98 -9.63 22.09
C GLN A 78 17.03 -9.19 20.63
N PHE A 79 16.16 -8.27 20.24
CA PHE A 79 16.13 -7.68 18.90
C PHE A 79 15.70 -6.22 18.94
N GLU A 80 16.25 -5.44 18.02
CA GLU A 80 15.99 -4.01 17.90
C GLU A 80 14.74 -3.74 17.06
N THR A 81 13.91 -2.80 17.50
CA THR A 81 12.73 -2.37 16.75
C THR A 81 12.37 -0.91 17.05
N THR A 82 11.53 -0.30 16.23
CA THR A 82 11.00 1.04 16.52
C THR A 82 9.85 0.92 17.54
N PRO A 83 9.62 1.92 18.42
CA PRO A 83 8.50 1.90 19.37
C PRO A 83 7.13 1.71 18.71
N SER A 84 6.96 2.25 17.48
CA SER A 84 5.75 2.11 16.67
C SER A 84 5.55 0.72 16.05
N SER A 85 6.59 -0.11 16.01
CA SER A 85 6.53 -1.45 15.45
C SER A 85 5.65 -2.34 16.31
N GLN A 86 4.73 -3.07 15.68
CA GLN A 86 3.94 -4.13 16.34
C GLN A 86 4.65 -5.49 16.36
N ARG A 87 5.92 -5.55 15.90
CA ARG A 87 6.66 -6.80 15.81
C ARG A 87 6.99 -7.34 17.21
N ARG A 88 6.54 -8.57 17.46
CA ARG A 88 6.74 -9.30 18.72
C ARG A 88 7.91 -10.29 18.69
N PHE A 89 8.32 -10.73 17.50
CA PHE A 89 9.32 -11.78 17.32
C PHE A 89 10.56 -11.26 16.60
N CYS A 90 11.72 -11.82 16.93
CA CYS A 90 12.99 -11.49 16.27
C CYS A 90 13.00 -11.86 14.78
N SER A 91 12.08 -12.70 14.29
CA SER A 91 11.94 -13.04 12.88
C SER A 91 10.55 -13.58 12.54
N SER A 92 10.19 -13.60 11.26
CA SER A 92 8.99 -14.26 10.75
C SER A 92 8.98 -15.76 11.09
N ARG A 93 10.16 -16.40 11.08
CA ARG A 93 10.34 -17.79 11.49
C ARG A 93 9.95 -18.02 12.93
N CYS A 94 10.43 -17.19 13.86
CA CYS A 94 10.05 -17.29 15.28
C CYS A 94 8.55 -17.08 15.49
N GLY A 95 7.94 -16.12 14.78
CA GLY A 95 6.48 -15.95 14.81
C GLY A 95 5.75 -17.18 14.29
N GLY A 96 6.21 -17.76 13.18
CA GLY A 96 5.65 -19.00 12.64
C GLY A 96 5.76 -20.17 13.61
N LEU A 97 6.91 -20.36 14.26
CA LEU A 97 7.11 -21.42 15.24
C LEU A 97 6.26 -21.23 16.50
N PHE A 98 6.08 -19.99 16.96
CA PHE A 98 5.25 -19.69 18.12
C PHE A 98 3.76 -19.97 17.88
N HIS A 99 3.26 -19.68 16.67
CA HIS A 99 1.87 -19.93 16.30
C HIS A 99 1.61 -21.33 15.73
N SER A 100 2.65 -22.11 15.46
CA SER A 100 2.50 -23.47 14.95
C SER A 100 2.01 -24.37 16.09
N PRO A 101 0.90 -25.10 15.92
CA PRO A 101 0.51 -26.10 16.90
C PRO A 101 1.60 -27.18 17.04
N PRO A 102 1.73 -27.84 18.20
CA PRO A 102 2.64 -28.95 18.36
C PRO A 102 2.34 -30.03 17.30
N LYS A 103 3.38 -30.58 16.67
CA LYS A 103 3.32 -31.56 15.57
C LYS A 103 2.78 -32.94 15.99
N GLN A 104 1.80 -33.01 16.89
CA GLN A 104 1.28 -34.27 17.43
C GLN A 104 0.27 -34.95 16.50
N GLN A 105 -0.15 -34.28 15.42
CA GLN A 105 -0.99 -34.91 14.40
C GLN A 105 -0.46 -34.59 13.01
N PRO A 106 -0.36 -35.57 12.09
CA PRO A 106 -0.13 -35.28 10.70
C PRO A 106 -1.21 -34.29 10.25
N ALA A 107 -0.81 -33.22 9.57
CA ALA A 107 -1.75 -32.25 9.02
C ALA A 107 -2.87 -33.03 8.31
N PRO A 108 -4.16 -32.69 8.52
CA PRO A 108 -5.23 -33.36 7.82
C PRO A 108 -4.87 -33.36 6.33
N PRO A 109 -5.05 -34.49 5.62
CA PRO A 109 -4.72 -34.55 4.21
C PRO A 109 -5.36 -33.34 3.54
N ARG A 110 -4.55 -32.58 2.79
CA ARG A 110 -5.07 -31.45 2.02
C ARG A 110 -6.31 -31.97 1.32
N PRO A 111 -7.48 -31.31 1.44
CA PRO A 111 -8.69 -31.79 0.82
C PRO A 111 -8.34 -32.08 -0.63
N ALA A 112 -8.69 -33.29 -1.09
CA ALA A 112 -8.36 -33.76 -2.42
C ALA A 112 -8.57 -32.61 -3.40
N ARG A 113 -7.51 -32.29 -4.17
CA ARG A 113 -7.50 -31.15 -5.09
C ARG A 113 -8.83 -31.21 -5.85
N ARG A 114 -9.74 -30.24 -5.61
CA ARG A 114 -11.04 -30.23 -6.30
C ARG A 114 -10.79 -30.43 -7.80
N ALA A 115 -11.67 -31.16 -8.47
CA ALA A 115 -11.53 -31.47 -9.89
C ALA A 115 -11.09 -30.22 -10.68
N PRO A 116 -10.15 -30.34 -11.63
CA PRO A 116 -9.71 -29.20 -12.44
C PRO A 116 -10.93 -28.58 -13.11
N SER A 117 -11.14 -27.28 -12.87
CA SER A 117 -12.22 -26.55 -13.56
C SER A 117 -11.87 -26.46 -15.04
N THR A 118 -12.85 -26.70 -15.91
CA THR A 118 -12.71 -26.55 -17.35
C THR A 118 -13.31 -25.22 -17.80
N CYS A 119 -12.85 -24.72 -18.95
CA CYS A 119 -13.43 -23.53 -19.55
C CYS A 119 -14.85 -23.83 -20.05
N GLU A 120 -15.82 -23.00 -19.67
CA GLU A 120 -17.23 -23.14 -20.09
C GLU A 120 -17.46 -22.95 -21.60
N ILE A 121 -16.45 -22.48 -22.37
CA ILE A 121 -16.57 -22.18 -23.81
C ILE A 121 -15.81 -23.18 -24.68
N CYS A 122 -14.61 -23.59 -24.29
CA CYS A 122 -13.75 -24.46 -25.10
C CYS A 122 -13.35 -25.76 -24.41
N GLY A 123 -13.75 -25.99 -23.16
CA GLY A 123 -13.47 -27.21 -22.40
C GLY A 123 -12.03 -27.35 -21.88
N THR A 124 -11.10 -26.45 -22.24
CA THR A 124 -9.70 -26.52 -21.80
C THR A 124 -9.57 -26.41 -20.28
N GLY A 125 -8.65 -27.17 -19.68
CA GLY A 125 -8.36 -27.11 -18.25
C GLY A 125 -7.90 -25.71 -17.79
N LEU A 126 -8.39 -25.27 -16.64
CA LEU A 126 -8.11 -23.95 -16.08
C LEU A 126 -7.00 -24.03 -15.01
N PRO A 127 -6.12 -23.03 -14.94
CA PRO A 127 -5.01 -23.00 -13.99
C PRO A 127 -5.49 -22.80 -12.53
N HIS A 128 -6.70 -22.25 -12.35
CA HIS A 128 -7.29 -21.99 -11.05
C HIS A 128 -8.75 -22.41 -11.01
N GLN A 129 -9.13 -23.09 -9.93
CA GLN A 129 -10.47 -23.66 -9.73
C GLN A 129 -11.61 -22.60 -9.62
N ARG A 130 -11.29 -21.31 -9.51
CA ARG A 130 -12.27 -20.21 -9.45
C ARG A 130 -12.44 -19.47 -10.79
N ARG A 131 -11.61 -19.77 -11.79
CA ARG A 131 -11.77 -19.17 -13.12
C ARG A 131 -12.86 -19.94 -13.87
N ARG A 132 -13.59 -19.22 -14.73
CA ARG A 132 -14.63 -19.79 -15.61
C ARG A 132 -14.18 -19.92 -17.07
N TYR A 133 -13.18 -19.12 -17.46
CA TYR A 133 -12.69 -19.04 -18.84
C TYR A 133 -11.16 -19.07 -18.89
N CYS A 134 -10.61 -19.72 -19.90
CA CYS A 134 -9.16 -19.87 -20.08
C CYS A 134 -8.49 -18.57 -20.56
N SER A 135 -9.19 -17.77 -21.38
CA SER A 135 -8.65 -16.57 -22.03
C SER A 135 -9.68 -15.43 -22.07
N ARG A 136 -9.19 -14.24 -22.42
CA ARG A 136 -10.04 -13.06 -22.67
C ARG A 136 -11.00 -13.28 -23.84
N GLU A 137 -10.60 -14.06 -24.84
CA GLU A 137 -11.42 -14.40 -25.99
C GLU A 137 -12.60 -15.28 -25.59
N CYS A 138 -12.36 -16.34 -24.81
CA CYS A 138 -13.44 -17.17 -24.29
C CYS A 138 -14.40 -16.36 -23.40
N TRP A 139 -13.88 -15.43 -22.60
CA TRP A 139 -14.72 -14.51 -21.84
C TRP A 139 -15.56 -13.59 -22.74
N ASN A 140 -14.99 -13.06 -23.83
CA ASN A 140 -15.72 -12.24 -24.80
C ASN A 140 -16.80 -13.04 -25.53
N ARG A 141 -16.49 -14.28 -25.94
CA ARG A 141 -17.45 -15.19 -26.61
C ARG A 141 -18.60 -15.56 -25.68
N ALA A 142 -18.30 -15.93 -24.42
CA ALA A 142 -19.32 -16.16 -23.40
C ALA A 142 -20.22 -14.94 -23.20
N ARG A 143 -19.62 -13.74 -23.18
CA ARG A 143 -20.36 -12.49 -23.04
C ARG A 143 -21.23 -12.17 -24.27
N ALA A 144 -20.78 -12.53 -25.47
CA ALA A 144 -21.55 -12.34 -26.70
C ALA A 144 -22.77 -13.29 -26.78
N LEU A 145 -22.62 -14.52 -26.26
CA LEU A 145 -23.70 -15.51 -26.19
C LEU A 145 -24.66 -15.28 -25.01
N ALA A 146 -24.25 -14.49 -24.01
CA ALA A 146 -25.07 -14.23 -22.83
C ALA A 146 -26.34 -13.46 -23.19
N VAL A 147 -27.49 -14.06 -22.93
CA VAL A 147 -28.80 -13.41 -23.06
C VAL A 147 -28.87 -12.24 -22.09
N LYS A 148 -29.14 -11.04 -22.62
CA LYS A 148 -29.30 -9.85 -21.80
C LYS A 148 -30.67 -9.93 -21.11
N PRO A 149 -30.74 -9.83 -19.76
CA PRO A 149 -32.02 -9.84 -19.07
C PRO A 149 -32.85 -8.63 -19.52
N VAL A 150 -34.14 -8.84 -19.74
CA VAL A 150 -35.10 -7.76 -20.00
C VAL A 150 -35.99 -7.67 -18.75
N THR A 151 -36.16 -6.46 -18.25
CA THR A 151 -37.02 -6.18 -17.10
C THR A 151 -37.97 -5.03 -17.40
N THR A 152 -39.08 -4.96 -16.69
CA THR A 152 -40.11 -3.94 -16.91
C THR A 152 -39.83 -2.73 -16.02
N CYS A 153 -39.90 -1.53 -16.60
CA CYS A 153 -39.74 -0.29 -15.84
C CYS A 153 -40.93 -0.04 -14.92
N GLU A 154 -40.68 0.09 -13.62
CA GLU A 154 -41.72 0.42 -12.63
C GLU A 154 -42.29 1.84 -12.77
N GLY A 155 -41.64 2.72 -13.55
CA GLY A 155 -42.09 4.11 -13.72
C GLY A 155 -42.93 4.36 -14.97
N CYS A 156 -42.68 3.65 -16.07
CA CYS A 156 -43.36 3.85 -17.36
C CYS A 156 -43.86 2.56 -18.01
N GLY A 157 -43.67 1.39 -17.38
CA GLY A 157 -44.17 0.10 -17.88
C GLY A 157 -43.43 -0.47 -19.10
N THR A 158 -42.50 0.26 -19.70
CA THR A 158 -41.74 -0.21 -20.87
C THR A 158 -40.69 -1.25 -20.46
N SER A 159 -40.48 -2.26 -21.30
CA SER A 159 -39.38 -3.22 -21.16
C SER A 159 -38.04 -2.55 -21.46
N PHE A 160 -37.01 -2.88 -20.68
CA PHE A 160 -35.67 -2.35 -20.87
C PHE A 160 -34.60 -3.36 -20.43
N THR A 161 -33.39 -3.19 -20.95
CA THR A 161 -32.23 -3.96 -20.52
C THR A 161 -31.52 -3.25 -19.37
N PRO A 162 -31.39 -3.87 -18.18
CA PRO A 162 -30.74 -3.26 -17.04
C PRO A 162 -29.22 -3.17 -17.27
N PRO A 163 -28.55 -2.17 -16.67
CA PRO A 163 -27.12 -1.98 -16.86
C PRO A 163 -26.32 -3.09 -16.17
N ARG A 164 -25.14 -3.37 -16.72
CA ARG A 164 -24.30 -4.54 -16.39
C ARG A 164 -23.95 -4.69 -14.90
N ASN A 165 -23.83 -3.58 -14.19
CA ASN A 165 -23.48 -3.54 -12.77
C ASN A 165 -24.66 -3.81 -11.83
N ARG A 166 -25.89 -3.86 -12.35
CA ARG A 166 -27.12 -4.12 -11.58
C ARG A 166 -28.18 -4.84 -12.42
N PRO A 167 -27.89 -6.06 -12.91
CA PRO A 167 -28.77 -6.77 -13.83
C PRO A 167 -30.10 -7.21 -13.19
N THR A 168 -30.12 -7.44 -11.87
CA THR A 168 -31.31 -7.91 -11.14
C THR A 168 -31.96 -6.83 -10.28
N THR A 169 -31.22 -5.76 -9.92
CA THR A 169 -31.70 -4.73 -8.97
C THR A 169 -32.15 -3.43 -9.65
N ALA A 170 -32.02 -3.30 -10.97
CA ALA A 170 -32.48 -2.13 -11.69
C ALA A 170 -34.00 -2.15 -11.90
N ARG A 171 -34.69 -1.14 -11.35
CA ARG A 171 -36.16 -1.02 -11.35
C ARG A 171 -36.70 -0.03 -12.38
N PHE A 172 -35.85 0.87 -12.89
CA PHE A 172 -36.25 1.98 -13.76
C PHE A 172 -35.37 2.03 -15.02
N CYS A 173 -35.99 2.34 -16.16
CA CYS A 173 -35.30 2.44 -17.45
C CYS A 173 -34.40 3.70 -17.56
N SER A 174 -34.67 4.75 -16.77
CA SER A 174 -33.95 6.01 -16.84
C SER A 174 -33.93 6.75 -15.49
N ARG A 175 -33.02 7.73 -15.36
CA ARG A 175 -33.00 8.66 -14.21
C ARG A 175 -34.33 9.42 -14.08
N ARG A 176 -34.97 9.75 -15.20
CA ARG A 176 -36.27 10.43 -15.22
C ARG A 176 -37.35 9.60 -14.52
N CYS A 177 -37.49 8.32 -14.88
CA CYS A 177 -38.48 7.43 -14.25
C CYS A 177 -38.14 7.10 -12.79
N SER A 178 -36.86 7.08 -12.42
CA SER A 178 -36.44 6.96 -11.03
C SER A 178 -36.83 8.19 -10.20
N ASN A 179 -36.71 9.39 -10.77
CA ASN A 179 -36.97 10.65 -10.07
C ASN A 179 -38.47 11.01 -10.02
N SER A 180 -39.27 10.57 -11.00
CA SER A 180 -40.72 10.81 -10.97
C SER A 180 -41.40 10.08 -9.81
N ARG A 181 -40.99 8.83 -9.55
CA ARG A 181 -41.56 8.00 -8.48
C ARG A 181 -41.07 8.37 -7.06
N SER A 182 -39.91 9.03 -6.94
CA SER A 182 -39.43 9.56 -5.66
C SER A 182 -40.12 10.86 -5.25
N ARG A 183 -40.61 11.65 -6.22
CA ARG A 183 -41.43 12.84 -5.97
C ARG A 183 -42.83 12.47 -5.44
N THR A 184 -43.49 11.50 -6.07
CA THR A 184 -44.82 11.01 -5.63
C THR A 184 -44.84 10.38 -4.23
N ARG A 185 -43.68 10.03 -3.65
CA ARG A 185 -43.57 9.52 -2.27
C ARG A 185 -43.39 10.61 -1.20
N LYS A 186 -43.08 11.84 -1.59
CA LYS A 186 -42.88 12.96 -0.65
C LYS A 186 -44.16 13.74 -0.34
N ASP A 187 -45.20 13.52 -1.14
CA ASP A 187 -46.48 14.22 -1.06
C ASP A 187 -47.62 13.29 -0.56
N ALA A 188 -47.27 12.19 0.11
CA ALA A 188 -48.19 11.21 0.71
C ALA A 188 -47.82 10.97 2.19
#